data_AF-A0A7S1K6G5-F1
#
_entry.id   AF-A0A7S1K6G5-F1
#
_cell.length_a   1.000
_cell.length_b   1.000
_cell.length_c   1.000
_cell.angle_alpha   90.00
_cell.angle_beta   90.00
_cell.angle_gamma   90.00
#
_symmetry.space_group_name_H-M   'P 1'
#
loop_
_entity.id
_entity.type
_entity.pdbx_description
1 polymer ?
#
loop_
_entity_poly.entity_id
_entity_poly.type
_entity_poly.pdbx_seq_one_letter_code
_entity_poly.pdbx_strand_id
1 'polypeptide(L)'
;KNTQLTKDAPLPYKHCKDFESRLAMGDKIEFTVDDTNAGTFSVAELPPHDAVLLLVIYRHDTLSTAVSFEPHVYANLLNAQIAIIDTYKGSAKARLSIDDHPDSKSSRSEELRFDSVVAVNEGRYRAVLSSEGGEEIASAPIVCLNKESYVILRVGVESQSGKSYPQELVVYPMSDPYYLSGAFSSKALSAVSSLLLAIFIAIQLT
;
A
#
# COMPACT_ATOMS: atom_id res chain seq x y z
N LYS A 1 -3.33 30.44 0.57
CA LYS A 1 -2.42 30.48 -0.61
C LYS A 1 -2.56 29.13 -1.28
N ASN A 2 -2.92 29.07 -2.57
CA ASN A 2 -3.14 27.78 -3.24
C ASN A 2 -1.77 27.11 -3.49
N THR A 3 -1.63 25.87 -3.04
CA THR A 3 -0.42 25.06 -3.23
C THR A 3 -0.73 23.96 -4.23
N GLN A 4 -0.08 24.00 -5.39
CA GLN A 4 -0.14 22.90 -6.35
C GLN A 4 0.69 21.73 -5.82
N LEU A 5 0.08 20.55 -5.70
CA LEU A 5 0.75 19.34 -5.20
C LEU A 5 1.54 18.60 -6.28
N THR A 6 1.10 18.69 -7.54
CA THR A 6 1.67 17.98 -8.72
C THR A 6 2.54 18.90 -9.59
N LYS A 7 3.41 19.72 -8.98
CA LYS A 7 4.23 20.71 -9.70
C LYS A 7 5.18 20.10 -10.73
N ASP A 8 5.75 18.93 -10.41
CA ASP A 8 6.76 18.32 -11.26
C ASP A 8 6.14 17.63 -12.48
N ALA A 9 5.00 16.97 -12.28
CA ALA A 9 4.22 16.30 -13.32
C ALA A 9 2.79 15.98 -12.82
N PRO A 10 1.79 15.94 -13.72
CA PRO A 10 0.46 15.40 -13.41
C PRO A 10 0.53 13.96 -12.91
N LEU A 11 -0.39 13.57 -12.02
CA LEU A 11 -0.50 12.19 -11.55
C LEU A 11 -1.22 11.35 -12.63
N PRO A 12 -0.56 10.35 -13.26
CA PRO A 12 -1.20 9.56 -14.31
C PRO A 12 -2.26 8.59 -13.76
N TYR A 13 -3.12 8.08 -14.65
CA TYR A 13 -4.06 7.00 -14.32
C TYR A 13 -3.33 5.79 -13.69
N LYS A 14 -3.92 5.20 -12.64
CA LYS A 14 -3.39 4.08 -11.83
C LYS A 14 -2.10 4.37 -11.06
N HIS A 15 -1.73 5.63 -10.89
CA HIS A 15 -0.59 6.01 -10.07
C HIS A 15 -1.06 6.63 -8.76
N CYS A 16 -0.32 6.36 -7.70
CA CYS A 16 -0.47 6.98 -6.39
C CYS A 16 0.84 7.71 -6.07
N LYS A 17 0.74 8.76 -5.26
CA LYS A 17 1.89 9.56 -4.83
C LYS A 17 1.59 10.15 -3.46
N ASP A 18 2.58 10.12 -2.59
CA ASP A 18 2.51 10.80 -1.30
C ASP A 18 2.81 12.29 -1.44
N PHE A 19 2.09 13.09 -0.68
CA PHE A 19 2.28 14.53 -0.61
C PHE A 19 2.48 14.93 0.84
N GLU A 20 3.64 15.53 1.12
CA GLU A 20 3.88 16.17 2.41
C GLU A 20 3.13 17.50 2.47
N SER A 21 1.88 17.44 2.93
CA SER A 21 1.03 18.61 3.11
C SER A 21 0.38 18.59 4.49
N ARG A 22 0.40 19.75 5.17
CA ARG A 22 -0.35 19.93 6.42
C ARG A 22 -1.78 20.30 6.05
N LEU A 23 -2.69 19.35 6.22
CA LEU A 23 -4.12 19.59 6.05
C LEU A 23 -4.73 20.10 7.36
N ALA A 24 -5.66 21.03 7.25
CA ALA A 24 -6.50 21.51 8.34
C ALA A 24 -7.98 21.30 7.99
N MET A 25 -8.82 21.29 9.02
CA MET A 25 -10.27 21.32 8.84
C MET A 25 -10.67 22.55 8.03
N GLY A 26 -11.54 22.35 7.04
CA GLY A 26 -11.99 23.38 6.09
C GLY A 26 -11.10 23.53 4.86
N ASP A 27 -9.93 22.88 4.81
CA ASP A 27 -9.10 22.88 3.61
C ASP A 27 -9.82 22.22 2.43
N LYS A 28 -9.49 22.69 1.23
CA LYS A 28 -10.04 22.20 -0.03
C LYS A 28 -8.92 21.67 -0.92
N ILE A 29 -9.11 20.46 -1.42
CA ILE A 29 -8.23 19.82 -2.39
C ILE A 29 -8.97 19.84 -3.72
N GLU A 30 -8.48 20.67 -4.64
CA GLU A 30 -9.02 20.80 -5.99
C GLU A 30 -8.34 19.79 -6.91
N PHE A 31 -9.14 19.06 -7.68
CA PHE A 31 -8.66 18.11 -8.68
C PHE A 31 -8.99 18.64 -10.07
N THR A 32 -7.96 18.69 -10.91
CA THR A 32 -8.06 19.16 -12.28
C THR A 32 -7.66 18.05 -13.26
N VAL A 33 -8.42 17.87 -14.32
CA VAL A 33 -8.12 16.99 -15.46
C VAL A 33 -8.10 17.86 -16.71
N ASP A 34 -7.00 17.84 -17.46
CA ASP A 34 -6.79 18.70 -18.64
C ASP A 34 -7.12 20.19 -18.34
N ASP A 35 -6.56 20.69 -17.23
CA ASP A 35 -6.75 22.05 -16.69
C ASP A 35 -8.20 22.45 -16.36
N THR A 36 -9.14 21.51 -16.42
CA THR A 36 -10.54 21.71 -16.04
C THR A 36 -10.79 21.14 -14.64
N ASN A 37 -11.49 21.90 -13.79
CA ASN A 37 -11.88 21.41 -12.46
C ASN A 37 -12.81 20.19 -12.63
N ALA A 38 -12.31 19.04 -12.19
CA ALA A 38 -13.04 17.79 -12.18
C ALA A 38 -13.88 17.65 -10.90
N GLY A 39 -13.34 18.13 -9.78
CA GLY A 39 -14.05 18.17 -8.51
C GLY A 39 -13.23 18.80 -7.39
N THR A 40 -13.86 18.98 -6.23
CA THR A 40 -13.20 19.52 -5.04
C THR A 40 -13.59 18.70 -3.82
N PHE A 41 -12.59 18.20 -3.11
CA PHE A 41 -12.75 17.54 -1.82
C PHE A 41 -12.56 18.58 -0.70
N SER A 42 -13.46 18.58 0.29
CA SER A 42 -13.36 19.47 1.46
C SER A 42 -13.10 18.64 2.71
N VAL A 43 -12.05 19.00 3.46
CA VAL A 43 -11.67 18.33 4.70
C VAL A 43 -12.65 18.75 5.80
N ALA A 44 -13.61 17.88 6.13
CA ALA A 44 -14.62 18.18 7.14
C ALA A 44 -14.11 17.96 8.58
N GLU A 45 -13.32 16.91 8.79
CA GLU A 45 -12.79 16.52 10.08
C GLU A 45 -11.43 15.81 9.88
N LEU A 46 -10.55 15.91 10.86
CA LEU A 46 -9.26 15.24 10.90
C LEU A 46 -9.12 14.52 12.25
N PRO A 47 -8.45 13.37 12.30
CA PRO A 47 -8.17 12.70 13.56
C PRO A 47 -7.34 13.62 14.49
N PRO A 48 -7.42 13.42 15.83
CA PRO A 48 -6.72 14.27 16.80
C PRO A 48 -5.19 14.02 16.84
N HIS A 49 -4.67 13.18 15.95
CA HIS A 49 -3.27 12.78 15.87
C HIS A 49 -2.80 12.81 14.41
N ASP A 50 -1.48 12.84 14.21
CA ASP A 50 -0.89 12.75 12.88
C ASP A 50 -1.32 11.44 12.21
N ALA A 51 -1.90 11.56 11.02
CA ALA A 51 -2.43 10.44 10.26
C ALA A 51 -2.26 10.69 8.76
N VAL A 52 -2.31 9.61 7.99
CA VAL A 52 -2.30 9.65 6.53
C VAL A 52 -3.74 9.66 6.03
N LEU A 53 -4.08 10.66 5.22
CA LEU A 53 -5.32 10.70 4.44
C LEU A 53 -5.04 10.14 3.04
N LEU A 54 -5.62 8.98 2.74
CA LEU A 54 -5.79 8.50 1.38
C LEU A 54 -6.99 9.22 0.76
N LEU A 55 -6.80 9.71 -0.46
CA LEU A 55 -7.88 10.26 -1.27
C LEU A 55 -7.82 9.68 -2.68
N VAL A 56 -8.76 8.80 -3.00
CA VAL A 56 -8.85 8.17 -4.33
C VAL A 56 -9.86 8.94 -5.17
N ILE A 57 -9.41 9.43 -6.33
CA ILE A 57 -10.29 10.03 -7.35
C ILE A 57 -10.54 9.01 -8.45
N TYR A 58 -11.80 8.82 -8.81
CA TYR A 58 -12.22 7.86 -9.82
C TYR A 58 -13.47 8.35 -10.57
N ARG A 59 -13.85 7.70 -11.68
CA ARG A 59 -15.07 8.05 -12.42
C ARG A 59 -16.31 7.76 -11.59
N HIS A 60 -17.26 8.68 -11.59
CA HIS A 60 -18.52 8.53 -10.87
C HIS A 60 -19.36 7.37 -11.44
N ASP A 61 -19.47 7.32 -12.78
CA ASP A 61 -20.33 6.41 -13.50
C ASP A 61 -19.74 6.00 -14.86
N THR A 62 -20.51 5.19 -15.60
CA THR A 62 -20.15 4.70 -16.95
C THR A 62 -20.56 5.65 -18.08
N LEU A 63 -21.37 6.68 -17.80
CA LEU A 63 -21.99 7.58 -18.77
C LEU A 63 -21.17 8.85 -19.03
N SER A 64 -20.60 9.41 -17.97
CA SER A 64 -19.98 10.74 -17.94
C SER A 64 -18.54 10.69 -17.41
N THR A 65 -17.81 11.79 -17.59
CA THR A 65 -16.48 12.00 -17.03
C THR A 65 -16.51 12.63 -15.63
N ALA A 66 -17.69 12.74 -15.00
CA ALA A 66 -17.80 13.21 -13.63
C ALA A 66 -16.97 12.31 -12.69
N VAL A 67 -16.40 12.91 -11.64
CA VAL A 67 -15.54 12.21 -10.70
C VAL A 67 -16.22 12.02 -9.34
N SER A 68 -15.83 10.95 -8.67
CA SER A 68 -16.12 10.67 -7.27
C SER A 68 -14.84 10.62 -6.46
N PHE A 69 -14.98 10.78 -5.15
CA PHE A 69 -13.89 10.71 -4.19
C PHE A 69 -14.15 9.62 -3.16
N GLU A 70 -13.16 8.77 -2.92
CA GLU A 70 -13.16 7.82 -1.80
C GLU A 70 -12.05 8.24 -0.81
N PRO A 71 -12.41 8.88 0.32
CA PRO A 71 -11.46 9.21 1.37
C PRO A 71 -11.28 8.05 2.34
N HIS A 72 -10.05 7.84 2.82
CA HIS A 72 -9.76 6.94 3.94
C HIS A 72 -8.66 7.52 4.82
N VAL A 73 -8.85 7.46 6.15
CA VAL A 73 -7.84 7.87 7.11
C VAL A 73 -7.30 6.61 7.79
N TYR A 74 -6.00 6.38 7.65
CA TYR A 74 -5.35 5.24 8.27
C TYR A 74 -5.20 5.44 9.78
N ALA A 75 -5.30 4.33 10.52
CA ALA A 75 -5.03 4.29 11.95
C ALA A 75 -3.56 3.91 12.20
N ASN A 76 -3.01 4.38 13.31
CA ASN A 76 -1.67 3.97 13.73
C ASN A 76 -1.72 2.57 14.39
N LEU A 77 -1.54 1.53 13.58
CA LEU A 77 -1.52 0.13 14.03
C LEU A 77 -0.11 -0.45 14.00
N LEU A 78 0.14 -1.50 14.79
CA LEU A 78 1.42 -2.21 14.80
C LEU A 78 1.64 -3.04 13.53
N ASN A 79 0.58 -3.69 13.06
CA ASN A 79 0.59 -4.50 11.85
C ASN A 79 0.39 -3.62 10.61
N ALA A 80 0.73 -4.15 9.43
CA ALA A 80 0.38 -3.50 8.17
C ALA A 80 -1.14 -3.33 8.09
N GLN A 81 -1.60 -2.16 7.64
CA GLN A 81 -3.01 -1.90 7.38
C GLN A 81 -3.23 -1.81 5.88
N ILE A 82 -4.22 -2.52 5.35
CA ILE A 82 -4.58 -2.47 3.92
C ILE A 82 -6.00 -1.95 3.78
N ALA A 83 -6.18 -0.82 3.11
CA ALA A 83 -7.47 -0.37 2.62
C ALA A 83 -7.78 -1.04 1.28
N ILE A 84 -8.93 -1.70 1.19
CA ILE A 84 -9.40 -2.37 -0.02
C ILE A 84 -10.56 -1.56 -0.57
N ILE A 85 -10.37 -0.96 -1.75
CA ILE A 85 -11.35 -0.03 -2.33
C ILE A 85 -11.72 -0.48 -3.74
N ASP A 86 -13.03 -0.58 -4.01
CA ASP A 86 -13.54 -0.83 -5.36
C ASP A 86 -13.93 0.48 -6.04
N THR A 87 -13.07 0.94 -6.95
CA THR A 87 -13.35 2.12 -7.79
C THR A 87 -13.83 1.74 -9.20
N TYR A 88 -13.94 0.45 -9.51
CA TYR A 88 -14.38 0.02 -10.83
C TYR A 88 -15.83 0.40 -11.09
N LYS A 89 -16.09 0.89 -12.32
CA LYS A 89 -17.45 1.22 -12.78
C LYS A 89 -17.86 0.32 -13.93
N GLY A 90 -18.68 -0.68 -13.65
CA GLY A 90 -19.22 -1.58 -14.66
C GLY A 90 -20.07 -2.68 -14.05
N SER A 91 -20.55 -3.56 -14.92
CA SER A 91 -21.42 -4.67 -14.54
C SER A 91 -20.66 -5.86 -13.98
N ALA A 92 -19.39 -6.02 -14.34
CA ALA A 92 -18.59 -7.18 -13.96
C ALA A 92 -18.40 -7.29 -12.44
N LYS A 93 -18.48 -8.52 -11.95
CA LYS A 93 -18.26 -8.88 -10.55
C LYS A 93 -16.90 -9.57 -10.39
N ALA A 94 -16.26 -9.35 -9.26
CA ALA A 94 -14.98 -9.94 -8.93
C ALA A 94 -14.83 -10.11 -7.42
N ARG A 95 -13.94 -11.02 -7.01
CA ARG A 95 -13.49 -11.22 -5.63
C ARG A 95 -12.02 -10.87 -5.55
N LEU A 96 -11.60 -10.27 -4.44
CA LEU A 96 -10.20 -10.04 -4.14
C LEU A 96 -9.77 -11.03 -3.07
N SER A 97 -8.60 -11.66 -3.23
CA SER A 97 -7.93 -12.39 -2.17
C SER A 97 -6.51 -11.88 -1.96
N ILE A 98 -5.97 -12.19 -0.78
CA ILE A 98 -4.54 -12.12 -0.51
C ILE A 98 -4.02 -13.54 -0.33
N ASP A 99 -3.05 -13.90 -1.18
CA ASP A 99 -2.43 -15.20 -1.20
C ASP A 99 -1.02 -15.10 -0.61
N ASP A 100 -0.56 -16.16 0.06
CA ASP A 100 0.86 -16.32 0.37
C ASP A 100 1.70 -16.21 -0.92
N HIS A 101 2.88 -15.59 -0.84
CA HIS A 101 3.79 -15.50 -1.99
C HIS A 101 4.15 -16.90 -2.52
N PRO A 102 4.34 -17.11 -3.85
CA PRO A 102 4.65 -18.42 -4.42
C PRO A 102 5.87 -19.14 -3.81
N ASP A 103 6.83 -18.39 -3.30
CA ASP A 103 8.03 -18.91 -2.60
C ASP A 103 7.79 -19.29 -1.13
N SER A 104 6.57 -19.13 -0.62
CA SER A 104 6.20 -19.47 0.77
C SER A 104 6.12 -20.99 0.98
N LYS A 105 6.28 -21.41 2.24
CA LYS A 105 6.08 -22.81 2.66
C LYS A 105 4.61 -23.18 2.80
N SER A 106 3.71 -22.20 2.76
CA SER A 106 2.26 -22.36 2.84
C SER A 106 1.60 -21.73 1.62
N SER A 107 0.38 -22.18 1.33
CA SER A 107 -0.44 -21.69 0.22
C SER A 107 -1.79 -21.19 0.73
N ARG A 108 -1.77 -20.34 1.77
CA ARG A 108 -3.00 -19.76 2.32
C ARG A 108 -3.54 -18.71 1.35
N SER A 109 -4.85 -18.61 1.31
CA SER A 109 -5.58 -17.59 0.58
C SER A 109 -6.73 -17.12 1.47
N GLU A 110 -6.83 -15.80 1.64
CA GLU A 110 -7.87 -15.16 2.44
C GLU A 110 -8.61 -14.14 1.57
N GLU A 111 -9.95 -14.22 1.54
CA GLU A 111 -10.76 -13.27 0.78
C GLU A 111 -10.75 -11.90 1.46
N LEU A 112 -10.51 -10.85 0.68
CA LEU A 112 -10.55 -9.46 1.10
C LEU A 112 -11.83 -8.82 0.57
N ARG A 113 -12.69 -8.38 1.49
CA ARG A 113 -13.92 -7.69 1.13
C ARG A 113 -13.61 -6.29 0.60
N PHE A 114 -14.21 -5.92 -0.53
CA PHE A 114 -14.17 -4.53 -1.00
C PHE A 114 -14.82 -3.57 0.00
N ASP A 115 -14.34 -2.33 0.00
CA ASP A 115 -14.77 -1.25 0.89
C ASP A 115 -14.58 -1.64 2.36
N SER A 116 -13.41 -2.20 2.65
CA SER A 116 -13.01 -2.62 3.99
C SER A 116 -11.54 -2.34 4.26
N VAL A 117 -11.14 -2.51 5.52
CA VAL A 117 -9.78 -2.33 5.98
C VAL A 117 -9.39 -3.53 6.81
N VAL A 118 -8.22 -4.09 6.53
CA VAL A 118 -7.72 -5.29 7.21
C VAL A 118 -6.32 -5.05 7.75
N ALA A 119 -6.00 -5.71 8.86
CA ALA A 119 -4.64 -5.77 9.38
C ALA A 119 -3.97 -7.06 8.88
N VAL A 120 -2.79 -6.95 8.29
CA VAL A 120 -2.04 -8.08 7.74
C VAL A 120 -0.70 -8.18 8.44
N ASN A 121 -0.28 -9.42 8.72
CA ASN A 121 1.04 -9.65 9.27
C ASN A 121 2.12 -9.22 8.27
N GLU A 122 3.29 -8.87 8.78
CA GLU A 122 4.44 -8.59 7.94
C GLU A 122 4.81 -9.81 7.07
N GLY A 123 5.05 -9.59 5.78
CA GLY A 123 5.34 -10.68 4.84
C GLY A 123 5.23 -10.31 3.36
N ARG A 124 5.49 -11.31 2.51
CA ARG A 124 5.31 -11.24 1.06
C ARG A 124 4.02 -11.96 0.69
N TYR A 125 3.20 -11.30 -0.11
CA TYR A 125 1.91 -11.80 -0.56
C TYR A 125 1.66 -11.45 -2.03
N ARG A 126 0.55 -11.94 -2.55
CA ARG A 126 -0.01 -11.54 -3.83
C ARG A 126 -1.49 -11.18 -3.64
N ALA A 127 -1.87 -10.00 -4.11
CA ALA A 127 -3.26 -9.63 -4.26
C ALA A 127 -3.79 -10.23 -5.57
N VAL A 128 -4.90 -10.96 -5.52
CA VAL A 128 -5.46 -11.66 -6.68
C VAL A 128 -6.92 -11.25 -6.86
N LEU A 129 -7.23 -10.68 -8.02
CA LEU A 129 -8.57 -10.36 -8.46
C LEU A 129 -9.07 -11.51 -9.34
N SER A 130 -10.16 -12.14 -8.95
CA SER A 130 -10.76 -13.25 -9.70
C SER A 130 -12.20 -12.95 -10.07
N SER A 131 -12.64 -13.48 -11.21
CA SER A 131 -14.06 -13.44 -11.61
C SER A 131 -14.92 -14.26 -10.65
N GLU A 132 -16.26 -14.13 -10.75
CA GLU A 132 -17.17 -14.99 -9.98
C GLU A 132 -16.96 -16.49 -10.25
N GLY A 133 -16.47 -16.84 -11.45
CA GLY A 133 -16.12 -18.20 -11.85
C GLY A 133 -14.78 -18.69 -11.30
N GLY A 134 -14.02 -17.83 -10.62
CA GLY A 134 -12.72 -18.17 -10.02
C GLY A 134 -11.52 -18.00 -10.95
N GLU A 135 -11.72 -17.51 -12.17
CA GLU A 135 -10.61 -17.21 -13.08
C GLU A 135 -9.88 -15.93 -12.65
N GLU A 136 -8.56 -15.96 -12.59
CA GLU A 136 -7.74 -14.79 -12.28
C GLU A 136 -7.87 -13.75 -13.41
N ILE A 137 -8.32 -12.55 -13.04
CA ILE A 137 -8.44 -11.37 -13.91
C ILE A 137 -7.14 -10.57 -13.88
N ALA A 138 -6.60 -10.36 -12.67
CA ALA A 138 -5.38 -9.59 -12.45
C ALA A 138 -4.75 -10.01 -11.11
N SER A 139 -3.43 -9.85 -11.00
CA SER A 139 -2.74 -9.97 -9.72
C SER A 139 -1.61 -8.96 -9.59
N ALA A 140 -1.25 -8.66 -8.34
CA ALA A 140 -0.15 -7.76 -8.03
C ALA A 140 0.61 -8.25 -6.79
N PRO A 141 1.95 -8.17 -6.76
CA PRO A 141 2.71 -8.46 -5.56
C PRO A 141 2.44 -7.38 -4.50
N ILE A 142 2.44 -7.78 -3.23
CA ILE A 142 2.40 -6.86 -2.10
C ILE A 142 3.37 -7.33 -1.01
N VAL A 143 4.17 -6.40 -0.51
CA VAL A 143 5.08 -6.60 0.61
C VAL A 143 4.51 -5.78 1.76
N CYS A 144 3.99 -6.45 2.77
CA CYS A 144 3.43 -5.81 3.94
C CYS A 144 4.52 -5.67 4.98
N LEU A 145 4.84 -4.44 5.40
CA LEU A 145 5.75 -4.15 6.50
C LEU A 145 4.95 -3.70 7.72
N ASN A 146 5.46 -3.99 8.92
CA ASN A 146 4.82 -3.53 10.15
C ASN A 146 4.75 -2.00 10.20
N LYS A 147 3.63 -1.47 10.72
CA LYS A 147 3.32 -0.03 10.82
C LYS A 147 3.18 0.72 9.49
N GLU A 148 3.17 0.01 8.36
CA GLU A 148 2.92 0.63 7.04
C GLU A 148 1.44 0.58 6.65
N SER A 149 1.04 1.56 5.84
CA SER A 149 -0.32 1.72 5.32
C SER A 149 -0.32 1.45 3.81
N TYR A 150 -1.16 0.52 3.38
CA TYR A 150 -1.29 0.10 1.99
C TYR A 150 -2.72 0.30 1.50
N VAL A 151 -2.85 0.46 0.19
CA VAL A 151 -4.12 0.39 -0.51
C VAL A 151 -4.04 -0.66 -1.63
N ILE A 152 -5.11 -1.43 -1.77
CA ILE A 152 -5.40 -2.22 -2.97
C ILE A 152 -6.65 -1.65 -3.61
N LEU A 153 -6.51 -1.16 -4.84
CA LEU A 153 -7.62 -0.64 -5.64
C LEU A 153 -8.00 -1.64 -6.73
N ARG A 154 -9.28 -1.98 -6.84
CA ARG A 154 -9.83 -2.43 -8.11
C ARG A 154 -10.20 -1.19 -8.93
N VAL A 155 -9.68 -1.10 -10.15
CA VAL A 155 -9.86 0.04 -11.06
C VAL A 155 -10.43 -0.41 -12.41
N GLY A 156 -10.87 0.53 -13.23
CA GLY A 156 -11.40 0.30 -14.57
C GLY A 156 -12.80 0.88 -14.78
N VAL A 157 -13.27 0.87 -16.03
CA VAL A 157 -14.61 1.37 -16.37
C VAL A 157 -15.14 0.74 -17.66
N GLU A 158 -16.38 0.26 -17.63
CA GLU A 158 -17.18 -0.12 -18.81
C GLU A 158 -17.91 1.12 -19.33
N SER A 159 -17.20 1.96 -20.08
CA SER A 159 -17.76 3.22 -20.55
C SER A 159 -18.84 3.01 -21.60
N GLN A 160 -19.99 3.68 -21.44
CA GLN A 160 -21.06 3.71 -22.46
C GLN A 160 -20.75 4.72 -23.58
N SER A 161 -19.90 5.71 -23.29
CA SER A 161 -19.40 6.69 -24.25
C SER A 161 -17.90 6.91 -24.00
N GLY A 162 -17.10 6.94 -25.06
CA GLY A 162 -15.65 7.08 -24.95
C GLY A 162 -14.92 5.77 -24.60
N LYS A 163 -13.75 5.89 -23.98
CA LYS A 163 -12.84 4.77 -23.76
C LYS A 163 -13.18 3.97 -22.51
N SER A 164 -13.33 2.66 -22.67
CA SER A 164 -13.39 1.70 -21.57
C SER A 164 -12.00 1.28 -21.13
N TYR A 165 -11.88 0.93 -19.85
CA TYR A 165 -10.67 0.42 -19.22
C TYR A 165 -11.00 -0.91 -18.53
N PRO A 166 -10.19 -1.96 -18.72
CA PRO A 166 -10.44 -3.25 -18.11
C PRO A 166 -10.33 -3.17 -16.58
N GLN A 167 -10.83 -4.22 -15.92
CA GLN A 167 -10.58 -4.41 -14.49
C GLN A 167 -9.10 -4.67 -14.26
N GLU A 168 -8.50 -3.91 -13.34
CA GLU A 168 -7.10 -4.07 -12.96
C GLU A 168 -6.93 -3.86 -11.46
N LEU A 169 -5.75 -4.22 -10.94
CA LEU A 169 -5.35 -3.93 -9.56
C LEU A 169 -4.27 -2.86 -9.51
N VAL A 170 -4.38 -1.98 -8.53
CA VAL A 170 -3.30 -1.07 -8.11
C VAL A 170 -2.97 -1.39 -6.66
N VAL A 171 -1.67 -1.53 -6.36
CA VAL A 171 -1.14 -1.70 -5.01
C VAL A 171 -0.20 -0.53 -4.74
N TYR A 172 -0.39 0.14 -3.61
CA TYR A 172 0.47 1.24 -3.18
C TYR A 172 0.58 1.33 -1.65
N PRO A 173 1.75 1.68 -1.08
CA PRO A 173 3.04 1.75 -1.76
C PRO A 173 3.56 0.36 -2.14
N MET A 174 4.51 0.31 -3.07
CA MET A 174 5.25 -0.92 -3.39
C MET A 174 6.51 -0.97 -2.53
N SER A 175 6.42 -1.64 -1.37
CA SER A 175 7.57 -1.81 -0.48
C SER A 175 8.59 -2.81 -1.04
N ASP A 176 9.87 -2.55 -0.78
CA ASP A 176 10.96 -3.47 -1.17
C ASP A 176 10.98 -4.70 -0.24
N PRO A 177 10.93 -5.94 -0.77
CA PRO A 177 11.10 -7.16 0.02
C PRO A 177 12.38 -7.18 0.88
N TYR A 178 13.41 -6.41 0.54
CA TYR A 178 14.64 -6.27 1.32
C TYR A 178 14.36 -5.88 2.77
N TYR A 179 13.35 -5.05 3.04
CA TYR A 179 13.02 -4.62 4.41
C TYR A 179 12.46 -5.74 5.30
N LEU A 180 12.01 -6.86 4.73
CA LEU A 180 11.64 -8.06 5.48
C LEU A 180 12.86 -8.85 5.98
N SER A 181 14.07 -8.53 5.48
CA SER A 181 15.33 -9.21 5.80
C SER A 181 15.87 -8.76 7.16
N GLY A 182 15.06 -8.84 8.22
CA GLY A 182 15.42 -8.44 9.58
C GLY A 182 16.49 -9.31 10.27
N ALA A 183 17.24 -10.13 9.53
CA ALA A 183 18.45 -10.74 10.06
C ALA A 183 19.58 -9.70 9.97
N PHE A 184 19.77 -8.92 11.05
CA PHE A 184 21.13 -8.53 11.42
C PHE A 184 21.92 -9.84 11.48
N SER A 185 22.67 -10.15 10.43
CA SER A 185 23.72 -11.14 10.51
C SER A 185 24.78 -10.51 11.41
N SER A 186 24.57 -10.62 12.72
CA SER A 186 25.66 -10.56 13.67
C SER A 186 26.58 -11.69 13.24
N LYS A 187 27.57 -11.35 12.40
CA LYS A 187 28.77 -12.16 12.30
C LYS A 187 29.27 -12.24 13.73
N ALA A 188 28.95 -13.35 14.39
CA ALA A 188 29.62 -13.75 15.60
C ALA A 188 31.10 -13.78 15.20
N LEU A 189 31.82 -12.74 15.58
CA LEU A 189 33.26 -12.79 15.66
C LEU A 189 33.54 -13.88 16.69
N SER A 190 33.67 -15.12 16.22
CA SER A 190 34.39 -16.16 16.93
C SER A 190 35.83 -15.68 17.02
N ALA A 191 36.09 -14.77 17.96
CA ALA A 191 37.41 -14.52 18.47
C ALA A 191 37.81 -15.80 19.22
N VAL A 192 38.54 -16.66 18.52
CA VAL A 192 39.26 -17.76 19.13
C VAL A 192 40.24 -17.12 20.12
N SER A 193 39.87 -17.11 21.40
CA SER A 193 40.74 -16.69 22.49
C SER A 193 41.79 -17.77 22.68
N SER A 194 42.97 -17.53 22.13
CA SER A 194 44.16 -18.33 22.37
C SER A 194 44.54 -18.19 23.84
N LEU A 195 44.24 -19.22 24.63
CA LEU A 195 44.65 -19.35 26.02
C LEU A 195 46.19 -19.50 26.07
N LEU A 196 46.91 -18.41 26.31
CA LEU A 196 48.34 -18.45 26.63
C LEU A 196 48.52 -18.91 28.07
N LEU A 197 48.92 -20.18 28.22
CA LEU A 197 49.32 -20.78 29.49
C LEU A 197 50.65 -20.15 29.96
N ALA A 198 50.59 -19.28 30.98
CA ALA A 198 51.79 -18.76 31.63
C ALA A 198 52.37 -19.85 32.57
N ILE A 199 53.53 -20.41 32.20
CA ILE A 199 54.32 -21.28 33.07
C ILE A 199 55.10 -20.38 34.03
N PHE A 200 54.78 -20.45 35.33
CA PHE A 200 55.61 -19.93 36.41
C PHE A 200 56.86 -20.81 36.53
N ILE A 201 58.04 -20.28 36.19
CA ILE A 201 59.31 -20.86 36.64
C ILE A 201 59.67 -20.17 37.95
N ALA A 202 59.60 -20.94 39.04
CA ALA A 202 60.02 -20.54 40.37
C ALA A 202 61.53 -20.28 40.41
N ILE A 203 61.91 -19.15 41.00
CA ILE A 203 63.30 -18.81 41.34
C ILE A 203 63.66 -19.57 42.61
N GLN A 204 64.77 -20.31 42.54
CA GLN A 204 65.44 -20.96 43.67
C GLN A 204 66.06 -19.92 44.62
N LEU A 205 65.88 -20.13 45.93
CA LEU A 205 66.72 -19.59 47.01
C LEU A 205 66.61 -20.51 48.23
N THR A 206 67.49 -21.51 48.30
CA THR A 206 68.44 -21.74 49.41
C THR A 206 69.37 -22.91 49.08
#